data_AF-A0A0F4YIU8-F1
#
_entry.id   AF-A0A0F4YIU8-F1
#
_cell.length_a   1.000
_cell.length_b   1.000
_cell.length_c   1.000
_cell.angle_alpha   90.00
_cell.angle_beta   90.00
_cell.angle_gamma   90.00
#
_symmetry.space_group_name_H-M   'P 1'
#
loop_
_entity.id
_entity.type
_entity.pdbx_description
1 polymer ?
#
loop_
_entity_poly.entity_id
_entity_poly.type
_entity_poly.pdbx_seq_one_letter_code
_entity_poly.pdbx_strand_id
1 'polypeptide(L)'
;MLVFTRKNLPKDPVFPADLEKLGYFINDKDQIRKIANPEEEFQFKISTNDRWNELQREAMNTCIRRIVLSRLQALGLSTLRLPLNAGPKEQHVPILASQNLGTAKRIVVVFGEPIQDLGIWAYRTVGTESISAGSAISFARAVLGRDESVQDHGHVSKGTNLACASTRICSRSTPADDATEQDSSQ
;
A
#
# COMPACT_ATOMS: atom_id res chain seq x y z
N MET A 1 -34.79 17.13 22.77
CA MET A 1 -33.64 17.01 21.85
C MET A 1 -32.63 16.06 22.49
N LEU A 2 -32.46 14.86 21.95
CA LEU A 2 -31.47 13.90 22.48
C LEU A 2 -30.09 14.29 21.96
N VAL A 3 -29.23 14.79 22.84
CA VAL A 3 -27.82 15.08 22.50
C VAL A 3 -27.01 13.83 22.84
N PHE A 4 -26.65 13.06 21.82
CA PHE A 4 -25.75 11.93 21.99
C PHE A 4 -24.33 12.46 22.25
N THR A 5 -23.81 12.25 23.46
CA THR A 5 -22.41 12.53 23.76
C THR A 5 -21.53 11.38 23.27
N ARG A 6 -20.26 11.64 22.93
CA ARG A 6 -19.32 10.62 22.44
C ARG A 6 -19.21 9.37 23.34
N LYS A 7 -19.47 9.52 24.64
CA LYS A 7 -19.44 8.42 25.63
C LYS A 7 -20.62 7.44 25.48
N ASN A 8 -21.70 7.87 24.83
CA ASN A 8 -22.92 7.08 24.63
C ASN A 8 -22.91 6.30 23.31
N LEU A 9 -21.87 6.47 22.48
CA LEU A 9 -21.72 5.68 21.26
C LEU A 9 -21.11 4.31 21.60
N PRO A 10 -21.52 3.23 20.91
CA PRO A 10 -20.85 1.95 20.98
C PRO A 10 -19.35 2.12 20.67
N LYS A 11 -18.51 1.33 21.36
CA LYS A 11 -17.08 1.28 21.04
C LYS A 11 -16.89 0.76 19.62
N ASP A 12 -15.87 1.28 18.97
CA ASP A 12 -15.51 0.85 17.62
C ASP A 12 -14.98 -0.59 17.65
N PRO A 13 -15.39 -1.45 16.70
CA PRO A 13 -14.75 -2.74 16.53
C PRO A 13 -13.29 -2.54 16.14
N VAL A 14 -12.41 -3.38 16.70
CA VAL A 14 -10.98 -3.34 16.40
C VAL A 14 -10.68 -4.53 15.50
N PHE A 15 -10.23 -4.23 14.28
CA PHE A 15 -9.75 -5.24 13.34
C PHE A 15 -8.23 -5.15 13.26
N PRO A 16 -7.49 -6.23 13.57
CA PRO A 16 -6.04 -6.21 13.44
C PRO A 16 -5.65 -6.09 11.97
N ALA A 17 -4.66 -5.24 11.66
CA ALA A 17 -4.12 -5.08 10.32
C ALA A 17 -3.13 -6.21 9.96
N ASP A 18 -3.60 -7.45 10.09
CA ASP A 18 -2.89 -8.69 9.74
C ASP A 18 -3.78 -9.54 8.84
N LEU A 19 -3.26 -9.93 7.66
CA LEU A 19 -4.04 -10.64 6.64
C LEU A 19 -4.66 -11.94 7.17
N GLU A 20 -3.85 -12.74 7.88
CA GLU A 20 -4.28 -14.02 8.45
C GLU A 20 -5.34 -13.84 9.54
N LYS A 21 -5.18 -12.84 10.42
CA LYS A 21 -6.16 -12.56 11.49
C LYS A 21 -7.47 -11.99 10.95
N LEU A 22 -7.43 -11.34 9.78
CA LEU A 22 -8.62 -10.95 9.03
C LEU A 22 -9.29 -12.13 8.32
N GLY A 23 -8.65 -13.31 8.30
CA GLY A 23 -9.15 -14.52 7.67
C GLY A 23 -8.81 -14.65 6.19
N TYR A 24 -7.74 -14.00 5.73
CA TYR A 24 -7.31 -13.98 4.33
C TYR A 24 -5.87 -14.47 4.15
N PHE A 25 -5.57 -14.97 2.95
CA PHE A 25 -4.22 -15.34 2.53
C PHE A 25 -3.99 -14.92 1.08
N ILE A 26 -2.72 -14.88 0.66
CA ILE A 26 -2.32 -14.60 -0.73
C ILE A 26 -2.04 -15.94 -1.40
N ASN A 27 -2.68 -16.21 -2.53
CA ASN A 27 -2.43 -17.43 -3.30
C ASN A 27 -1.22 -17.30 -4.25
N ASP A 28 -0.86 -18.40 -4.92
CA ASP A 28 0.26 -18.42 -5.89
C ASP A 28 0.05 -17.50 -7.10
N LYS A 29 -1.19 -17.08 -7.37
CA LYS A 29 -1.57 -16.15 -8.43
C LYS A 29 -1.58 -14.69 -7.98
N ASP A 30 -1.06 -14.40 -6.79
CA ASP A 30 -1.01 -13.06 -6.19
C ASP A 30 -2.38 -12.43 -5.88
N GLN A 31 -3.37 -13.27 -5.55
CA GLN A 31 -4.75 -12.88 -5.24
C GLN A 31 -5.04 -13.03 -3.76
N ILE A 32 -5.83 -12.11 -3.21
CA ILE A 32 -6.27 -12.15 -1.81
C ILE A 32 -7.56 -12.98 -1.73
N ARG A 33 -7.50 -14.12 -1.04
CA ARG A 33 -8.62 -15.06 -0.88
C ARG A 33 -8.90 -15.35 0.58
N LYS A 34 -10.13 -15.74 0.90
CA LYS A 34 -10.49 -16.14 2.28
C LYS A 34 -9.86 -17.48 2.64
N ILE A 35 -9.36 -17.62 3.87
CA ILE A 35 -8.84 -18.88 4.40
C ILE A 35 -9.95 -19.92 4.51
N ALA A 36 -11.15 -19.50 4.93
CA ALA A 36 -12.30 -20.40 5.06
C ALA A 36 -12.85 -20.90 3.71
N ASN A 37 -12.78 -20.05 2.67
CA ASN A 37 -13.23 -20.40 1.33
C ASN A 37 -12.29 -19.75 0.28
N PRO A 38 -11.33 -20.51 -0.29
CA PRO A 38 -10.34 -19.98 -1.22
C PRO A 38 -10.90 -19.40 -2.52
N GLU A 39 -12.15 -19.72 -2.89
CA GLU A 39 -12.80 -19.15 -4.08
C GLU A 39 -13.36 -17.74 -3.84
N GLU A 40 -13.62 -17.40 -2.58
CA GLU A 40 -14.22 -16.12 -2.22
C GLU A 40 -13.19 -15.00 -2.11
N GLU A 41 -13.57 -13.85 -2.65
CA GLU A 41 -12.79 -12.62 -2.61
C GLU A 41 -13.03 -11.84 -1.31
N PHE A 42 -12.41 -10.66 -1.21
CA PHE A 42 -12.71 -9.73 -0.13
C PHE A 42 -14.19 -9.33 -0.12
N GLN A 43 -14.83 -9.47 1.04
CA GLN A 43 -16.23 -9.13 1.24
C GLN A 43 -16.33 -7.88 2.09
N PHE A 44 -16.72 -6.77 1.48
CA PHE A 44 -16.89 -5.50 2.19
C PHE A 44 -18.10 -5.52 3.14
N LYS A 45 -19.22 -6.11 2.71
CA LYS A 45 -20.47 -6.15 3.50
C LYS A 45 -20.49 -7.38 4.40
N ILE A 46 -19.86 -7.28 5.57
CA ILE A 46 -19.90 -8.32 6.61
C ILE A 46 -21.04 -8.10 7.61
N SER A 47 -21.46 -6.85 7.80
CA SER A 47 -22.48 -6.44 8.77
C SER A 47 -23.42 -5.42 8.14
N THR A 48 -24.64 -5.31 8.68
CA THR A 48 -25.56 -4.22 8.36
C THR A 48 -25.04 -2.87 8.84
N ASN A 49 -24.15 -2.87 9.84
CA ASN A 49 -23.53 -1.65 10.34
C ASN A 49 -22.36 -1.22 9.45
N ASP A 50 -22.53 -0.10 8.74
CA ASP A 50 -21.50 0.45 7.86
C ASP A 50 -20.17 0.72 8.57
N ARG A 51 -20.20 1.12 9.86
CA ARG A 51 -18.98 1.40 10.63
C ARG A 51 -18.09 0.17 10.78
N TRP A 52 -18.68 -1.03 10.86
CA TRP A 52 -17.93 -2.28 10.92
C TRP A 52 -17.26 -2.59 9.56
N ASN A 53 -18.03 -2.43 8.48
CA ASN A 53 -17.55 -2.67 7.12
C ASN A 53 -16.40 -1.73 6.77
N GLU A 54 -16.51 -0.46 7.16
CA GLU A 54 -15.49 0.58 6.96
C GLU A 54 -14.19 0.28 7.71
N LEU A 55 -14.30 -0.10 8.99
CA LEU A 55 -13.11 -0.40 9.82
C LEU A 55 -12.41 -1.68 9.37
N GLN A 56 -13.16 -2.71 8.95
CA GLN A 56 -12.58 -3.90 8.36
C GLN A 56 -11.89 -3.59 7.03
N ARG A 57 -12.52 -2.75 6.18
CA ARG A 57 -11.92 -2.31 4.92
C ARG A 57 -10.61 -1.58 5.16
N GLU A 58 -10.55 -0.68 6.14
CA GLU A 58 -9.31 0.05 6.41
C GLU A 58 -8.20 -0.88 6.96
N ALA A 59 -8.53 -1.86 7.79
CA ALA A 59 -7.58 -2.87 8.24
C ALA A 59 -7.02 -3.68 7.05
N MET A 60 -7.89 -4.08 6.11
CA MET A 60 -7.47 -4.76 4.87
C MET A 60 -6.61 -3.86 3.97
N ASN A 61 -7.03 -2.62 3.75
CA ASN A 61 -6.27 -1.64 2.95
C ASN A 61 -4.87 -1.41 3.55
N THR A 62 -4.78 -1.35 4.88
CA THR A 62 -3.50 -1.23 5.58
C THR A 62 -2.59 -2.43 5.35
N CYS A 63 -3.12 -3.66 5.36
CA CYS A 63 -2.37 -4.86 5.00
C CYS A 63 -1.82 -4.76 3.57
N ILE A 64 -2.70 -4.41 2.61
CA ILE A 64 -2.34 -4.27 1.20
C ILE A 64 -1.26 -3.20 1.02
N ARG A 65 -1.40 -2.05 1.68
CA ARG A 65 -0.42 -0.95 1.65
C ARG A 65 0.96 -1.42 2.10
N ARG A 66 1.04 -2.20 3.18
CA ARG A 66 2.31 -2.76 3.69
C ARG A 66 2.94 -3.75 2.71
N ILE A 67 2.14 -4.65 2.12
CA ILE A 67 2.60 -5.63 1.13
C ILE A 67 3.14 -4.93 -0.13
N VAL A 68 2.37 -3.98 -0.68
CA VAL A 68 2.76 -3.24 -1.89
C VAL A 68 4.02 -2.43 -1.64
N LEU A 69 4.11 -1.73 -0.52
CA LEU A 69 5.29 -0.96 -0.14
C LEU A 69 6.53 -1.85 -0.04
N SER A 70 6.44 -2.99 0.65
CA SER A 70 7.54 -3.95 0.79
C SER A 70 8.02 -4.46 -0.57
N ARG A 71 7.10 -4.79 -1.48
CA ARG A 71 7.44 -5.26 -2.84
C ARG A 71 8.08 -4.17 -3.70
N LEU A 72 7.60 -2.92 -3.60
CA LEU A 72 8.23 -1.78 -4.28
C LEU A 72 9.62 -1.48 -3.72
N GLN A 73 9.82 -1.64 -2.41
CA GLN A 73 11.14 -1.53 -1.78
C GLN A 73 12.10 -2.63 -2.25
N ALA A 74 11.62 -3.87 -2.41
CA ALA A 74 12.40 -4.96 -3.00
C ALA A 74 12.81 -4.66 -4.46
N LEU A 75 12.04 -3.84 -5.18
CA LEU A 75 12.41 -3.33 -6.52
C LEU A 75 13.43 -2.18 -6.47
N GLY A 76 13.92 -1.80 -5.30
CA GLY A 76 14.93 -0.75 -5.12
C GLY A 76 14.35 0.67 -5.07
N LEU A 77 13.03 0.82 -4.90
CA LEU A 77 12.44 2.11 -4.57
C LEU A 77 12.62 2.38 -3.07
N SER A 78 12.85 3.63 -2.72
CA SER A 78 12.99 4.09 -1.34
C SER A 78 11.94 5.15 -1.04
N THR A 79 11.47 5.17 0.21
CA THR A 79 10.52 6.20 0.66
C THR A 79 11.29 7.47 1.00
N LEU A 80 11.13 8.51 0.18
CA LEU A 80 11.56 9.87 0.51
C LEU A 80 10.39 10.63 1.11
N ARG A 81 10.69 11.64 1.93
CA ARG A 81 9.71 12.47 2.60
C ARG A 81 9.85 13.90 2.09
N LEU A 82 8.72 14.57 1.89
CA LEU A 82 8.68 16.00 1.59
C LEU A 82 8.04 16.76 2.76
N PRO A 83 8.68 17.83 3.27
CA PRO A 83 10.00 18.35 2.86
C PRO A 83 11.14 17.37 3.21
N LEU A 84 12.28 17.45 2.48
CA LEU A 84 13.37 16.44 2.53
C LEU A 84 14.01 16.27 3.93
N ASN A 85 13.83 17.24 4.81
CA ASN A 85 14.30 17.25 6.19
C ASN A 85 13.26 16.73 7.19
N ALA A 86 12.05 16.36 6.75
CA ALA A 86 11.00 15.90 7.65
C ALA A 86 11.30 14.50 8.21
N GLY A 87 11.18 14.39 9.53
CA GLY A 87 11.26 13.11 10.23
C GLY A 87 10.04 12.21 9.96
N PRO A 88 10.13 10.89 10.24
CA PRO A 88 9.00 9.97 10.07
C PRO A 88 7.74 10.34 10.88
N LYS A 89 7.92 11.00 12.02
CA LYS A 89 6.84 11.42 12.93
C LYS A 89 6.34 12.84 12.68
N GLU A 90 7.00 13.56 11.77
CA GLU A 90 6.64 14.93 11.41
C GLU A 90 5.65 14.92 10.25
N GLN A 91 4.96 16.04 10.06
CA GLN A 91 4.04 16.19 8.94
C GLN A 91 4.82 16.16 7.63
N HIS A 92 4.59 15.13 6.82
CA HIS A 92 5.32 14.94 5.58
C HIS A 92 4.45 14.30 4.50
N VAL A 93 4.89 14.42 3.25
CA VAL A 93 4.32 13.69 2.11
C VAL A 93 5.30 12.60 1.68
N PRO A 94 4.92 11.32 1.72
CA PRO A 94 5.79 10.24 1.26
C PRO A 94 5.79 10.16 -0.27
N ILE A 95 6.98 9.98 -0.84
CA ILE A 95 7.18 9.67 -2.25
C ILE A 95 8.04 8.41 -2.34
N LEU A 96 7.77 7.54 -3.31
CA LEU A 96 8.63 6.40 -3.61
C LEU A 96 9.53 6.76 -4.79
N ALA A 97 10.84 6.69 -4.61
CA ALA A 97 11.79 7.03 -5.66
C ALA A 97 12.91 5.99 -5.76
N SER A 98 13.32 5.69 -6.99
CA SER A 98 14.53 4.92 -7.25
C SER A 98 15.79 5.71 -6.88
N GLN A 99 16.85 5.01 -6.46
CA GLN A 99 18.08 5.63 -5.96
C GLN A 99 18.90 6.36 -7.04
N ASN A 100 18.67 6.08 -8.32
CA ASN A 100 19.45 6.58 -9.45
C ASN A 100 18.96 7.94 -9.99
N LEU A 101 18.25 8.74 -9.19
CA LEU A 101 17.54 9.94 -9.68
C LEU A 101 18.48 10.98 -10.30
N GLY A 102 19.66 11.20 -9.70
CA GLY A 102 20.64 12.17 -10.18
C GLY A 102 21.47 11.71 -11.40
N THR A 103 21.45 10.41 -11.72
CA THR A 103 22.20 9.83 -12.84
C THR A 103 21.28 9.38 -13.98
N ALA A 104 19.98 9.51 -13.79
CA ALA A 104 18.94 9.15 -14.73
C ALA A 104 19.09 9.88 -16.06
N LYS A 105 18.95 9.16 -17.18
CA LYS A 105 18.70 9.80 -18.48
C LYS A 105 17.22 10.13 -18.68
N ARG A 106 16.34 9.33 -18.06
CA ARG A 106 14.88 9.49 -18.12
C ARG A 106 14.30 9.34 -16.74
N ILE A 107 13.45 10.27 -16.33
CA ILE A 107 12.71 10.21 -15.07
C ILE A 107 11.23 10.14 -15.40
N VAL A 108 10.56 9.12 -14.90
CA VAL A 108 9.11 8.97 -14.96
C VAL A 108 8.55 9.34 -13.60
N VAL A 109 7.65 10.32 -13.57
CA VAL A 109 6.96 10.76 -12.35
C VAL A 109 5.49 10.42 -12.47
N VAL A 110 4.99 9.64 -11.54
CA VAL A 110 3.59 9.24 -11.43
C VAL A 110 2.96 10.00 -10.28
N PHE A 111 1.93 10.78 -10.58
CA PHE A 111 1.08 11.43 -9.58
C PHE A 111 -0.18 10.59 -9.38
N GLY A 112 -0.38 10.10 -8.16
CA GLY A 112 -1.64 9.46 -7.77
C GLY A 112 -2.71 10.49 -7.39
N GLU A 113 -3.95 10.02 -7.28
CA GLU A 113 -5.03 10.85 -6.76
C GLU A 113 -4.90 11.07 -5.23
N PRO A 114 -5.41 12.19 -4.69
CA PRO A 114 -5.34 12.47 -3.24
C PRO A 114 -6.01 11.43 -2.35
N ILE A 115 -7.00 10.73 -2.91
CA ILE A 115 -7.75 9.69 -2.20
C ILE A 115 -7.06 8.32 -2.26
N GLN A 116 -6.09 8.15 -3.16
CA GLN A 116 -5.39 6.90 -3.35
C GLN A 116 -4.16 6.81 -2.44
N ASP A 117 -3.85 5.58 -2.05
CA ASP A 117 -2.65 5.27 -1.29
C ASP A 117 -1.45 5.15 -2.22
N LEU A 118 -0.27 5.47 -1.68
CA LEU A 118 0.97 5.51 -2.45
C LEU A 118 1.29 4.13 -3.07
N GLY A 119 1.37 4.10 -4.40
CA GLY A 119 1.66 2.88 -5.16
C GLY A 119 0.45 1.97 -5.38
N ILE A 120 -0.77 2.39 -5.02
CA ILE A 120 -2.00 1.64 -5.25
C ILE A 120 -2.85 2.37 -6.28
N TRP A 121 -3.21 1.69 -7.38
CA TRP A 121 -4.07 2.24 -8.42
C TRP A 121 -5.54 2.03 -8.09
N ALA A 122 -5.90 0.81 -7.70
CA ALA A 122 -7.28 0.47 -7.42
C ALA A 122 -7.37 -0.72 -6.45
N TYR A 123 -7.86 -0.46 -5.24
CA TYR A 123 -8.14 -1.52 -4.26
C TYR A 123 -9.11 -2.58 -4.77
N ARG A 124 -10.05 -2.20 -5.64
CA ARG A 124 -10.98 -3.14 -6.27
C ARG A 124 -10.23 -4.16 -7.11
N THR A 125 -9.31 -3.71 -7.97
CA THR A 125 -8.49 -4.58 -8.82
C THR A 125 -7.54 -5.44 -7.99
N VAL A 126 -7.01 -4.91 -6.87
CA VAL A 126 -6.21 -5.71 -5.92
C VAL A 126 -7.01 -6.88 -5.36
N GLY A 127 -8.28 -6.66 -5.01
CA GLY A 127 -9.15 -7.70 -4.46
C GLY A 127 -9.65 -8.72 -5.47
N THR A 128 -9.92 -8.30 -6.72
CA THR A 128 -10.53 -9.16 -7.75
C THR A 128 -9.50 -9.89 -8.62
N GLU A 129 -8.44 -9.19 -9.04
CA GLU A 129 -7.49 -9.68 -10.05
C GLU A 129 -6.16 -10.13 -9.45
N SER A 130 -5.37 -9.21 -8.91
CA SER A 130 -4.13 -9.48 -8.17
C SER A 130 -3.57 -8.20 -7.55
N ILE A 131 -2.73 -8.36 -6.51
CA ILE A 131 -2.04 -7.23 -5.87
C ILE A 131 -1.18 -6.49 -6.88
N SER A 132 -0.43 -7.22 -7.71
CA SER A 132 0.47 -6.62 -8.71
C SER A 132 -0.28 -5.86 -9.82
N ALA A 133 -1.46 -6.33 -10.26
CA ALA A 133 -2.28 -5.65 -11.26
C ALA A 133 -2.91 -4.35 -10.73
N GLY A 134 -3.41 -4.37 -9.48
CA GLY A 134 -4.03 -3.21 -8.85
C GLY A 134 -3.05 -2.18 -8.26
N SER A 135 -1.74 -2.38 -8.42
CA SER A 135 -0.69 -1.55 -7.82
C SER A 135 0.42 -1.17 -8.81
N ALA A 136 1.30 -0.28 -8.38
CA ALA A 136 2.44 0.19 -9.17
C ALA A 136 3.54 -0.87 -9.34
N ILE A 137 3.40 -2.09 -8.80
CA ILE A 137 4.44 -3.13 -8.82
C ILE A 137 4.78 -3.54 -10.25
N SER A 138 3.79 -3.97 -11.04
CA SER A 138 4.03 -4.40 -12.42
C SER A 138 4.58 -3.26 -13.28
N PHE A 139 4.06 -2.05 -13.07
CA PHE A 139 4.55 -0.85 -13.74
C PHE A 139 6.01 -0.54 -13.38
N ALA A 140 6.37 -0.62 -12.10
CA ALA A 140 7.73 -0.39 -11.62
C ALA A 140 8.71 -1.43 -12.18
N ARG A 141 8.32 -2.71 -12.27
CA ARG A 141 9.14 -3.75 -12.91
C ARG A 141 9.42 -3.45 -14.37
N ALA A 142 8.38 -3.09 -15.13
CA ALA A 142 8.51 -2.76 -16.55
C ALA A 142 9.41 -1.53 -16.77
N VAL A 143 9.21 -0.46 -15.99
CA VAL A 143 10.00 0.78 -16.11
C VAL A 143 11.46 0.59 -15.72
N LEU A 144 11.73 -0.20 -14.67
CA LEU A 144 13.08 -0.48 -14.19
C LEU A 144 13.77 -1.63 -14.95
N GLY A 145 13.08 -2.25 -15.91
CA GLY A 145 13.61 -3.33 -16.75
C GLY A 145 13.93 -4.61 -15.98
N ARG A 146 13.11 -4.97 -14.99
CA ARG A 146 13.31 -6.14 -14.11
C ARG A 146 12.28 -7.27 -14.36
N ASP A 147 11.83 -7.45 -15.60
CA ASP A 147 10.93 -8.56 -15.93
C ASP A 147 11.69 -9.87 -16.06
N GLU A 148 11.20 -10.92 -15.38
CA GLU A 148 11.71 -12.30 -15.47
C GLU A 148 11.13 -13.05 -16.68
N SER A 149 10.08 -12.54 -17.34
CA SER A 149 9.29 -13.29 -18.32
C SER A 149 9.33 -12.77 -19.76
N VAL A 150 10.19 -11.81 -20.09
CA VAL A 150 10.31 -11.28 -21.47
C VAL A 150 11.68 -11.64 -22.05
N GLN A 151 11.73 -12.76 -22.78
CA GLN A 151 12.72 -12.93 -23.84
C GLN A 151 12.27 -12.05 -25.02
N ASP A 152 12.80 -10.83 -25.11
CA ASP A 152 12.77 -10.10 -26.37
C ASP A 152 14.02 -9.22 -26.57
N HIS A 153 14.48 -9.19 -27.82
CA HIS A 153 15.67 -8.55 -28.31
C HIS A 153 15.45 -7.04 -28.45
N GLY A 154 15.75 -6.25 -27.42
CA GLY A 154 15.70 -4.80 -27.61
C GLY A 154 15.89 -3.95 -26.36
N HIS A 155 17.13 -3.49 -26.15
CA HIS A 155 17.52 -2.39 -25.26
C HIS A 155 16.96 -2.41 -23.82
N VAL A 156 17.66 -3.13 -22.92
CA VAL A 156 17.59 -2.89 -21.48
C VAL A 156 17.92 -1.41 -21.22
N SER A 157 16.93 -0.59 -20.89
CA SER A 157 17.13 0.84 -20.58
C SER A 157 17.74 0.97 -19.19
N LYS A 158 19.06 0.79 -19.08
CA LYS A 158 19.86 0.99 -17.86
C LYS A 158 19.88 2.44 -17.33
N GLY A 159 18.91 3.29 -17.71
CA GLY A 159 18.92 4.73 -17.42
C GLY A 159 17.58 5.35 -17.03
N THR A 160 16.54 4.54 -16.78
CA THR A 160 15.22 5.05 -16.38
C THR A 160 15.08 5.08 -14.86
N ASN A 161 14.48 6.14 -14.34
CA ASN A 161 14.09 6.31 -12.95
C ASN A 161 12.58 6.39 -12.83
N LEU A 162 12.06 5.93 -11.69
CA LEU A 162 10.65 6.01 -11.36
C LEU A 162 10.48 6.70 -10.01
N ALA A 163 9.66 7.73 -10.00
CA ALA A 163 9.15 8.37 -8.80
C ALA A 163 7.62 8.27 -8.78
N CYS A 164 7.06 7.69 -7.72
CA CYS A 164 5.63 7.75 -7.43
C CYS A 164 5.42 8.76 -6.29
N ALA A 165 4.67 9.83 -6.56
CA ALA A 165 4.39 10.87 -5.59
C ALA A 165 2.99 10.68 -5.01
N SER A 166 2.88 10.69 -3.68
CA SER A 166 1.60 10.87 -3.02
C SER A 166 1.24 12.35 -3.01
N THR A 167 -0.05 12.65 -3.13
CA THR A 167 -0.60 14.00 -2.89
C THR A 167 -1.22 14.11 -1.50
N ARG A 168 -1.18 13.03 -0.69
CA ARG A 168 -1.71 12.97 0.67
C ARG A 168 -0.62 13.29 1.69
N ILE A 169 -0.95 14.19 2.62
CA ILE A 169 -0.10 14.50 3.77
C ILE A 169 -0.28 13.41 4.83
N CYS A 170 0.82 12.81 5.28
CA CYS A 170 0.85 12.05 6.52
C CYS A 170 0.74 13.04 7.69
N SER A 171 -0.43 13.12 8.30
CA SER A 171 -0.60 13.77 9.61
C SER A 171 -0.06 12.85 10.71
N ARG A 172 0.29 13.42 11.89
CA ARG A 172 0.82 12.65 13.04
C ARG A 172 0.00 11.38 13.27
N SER A 173 0.66 10.23 13.21
CA SER A 173 0.06 8.93 13.49
C SER A 173 -0.52 8.91 14.90
N THR A 174 -1.74 8.39 15.03
CA THR A 174 -2.18 7.79 16.29
C THR A 174 -1.40 6.49 16.51
N PRO A 175 -1.16 6.07 17.77
CA PRO A 175 -0.17 5.05 18.14
C PRO A 175 -0.46 3.61 17.68
N ALA A 176 -1.40 3.38 16.76
CA ALA A 176 -1.74 2.05 16.25
C ALA A 176 -0.80 1.54 15.15
N ASP A 177 -0.02 2.41 14.51
CA ASP A 177 0.85 2.06 13.38
C ASP A 177 2.30 1.64 13.79
N ASP A 178 2.67 1.80 15.07
CA ASP A 178 4.06 1.67 15.56
C ASP A 178 4.46 0.23 15.98
N ALA A 179 3.65 -0.79 15.73
CA ALA A 179 3.90 -2.15 16.25
C ALA A 179 4.89 -3.01 15.44
N THR A 180 5.69 -2.46 14.52
CA THR A 180 6.66 -3.30 13.78
C THR A 180 7.89 -2.52 13.31
N GLU A 181 8.56 -1.83 14.23
CA GLU A 181 9.94 -1.40 14.00
C GLU A 181 10.70 -1.29 15.33
N GLN A 182 10.79 -2.41 16.06
CA GLN A 182 11.78 -2.57 17.12
C GLN A 182 12.44 -3.95 17.02
N ASP A 183 13.74 -3.86 16.70
CA ASP A 183 14.84 -4.59 17.33
C ASP A 183 15.61 -5.58 16.43
N SER A 184 16.61 -5.04 15.74
CA SER A 184 17.80 -5.78 15.29
C SER A 184 19.00 -4.83 15.27
N SER A 185 19.41 -4.40 16.46
CA SER A 185 20.73 -3.80 16.69
C SER A 185 21.11 -3.96 18.16
N GLN A 186 21.51 -5.19 18.55
CA GLN A 186 22.56 -5.46 19.52
C GLN A 186 23.30 -6.73 19.11
#